data_AF-A0A2I1HGX1-F1
#
_entry.id   AF-A0A2I1HGX1-F1
#
_cell.length_a   1.000
_cell.length_b   1.000
_cell.length_c   1.000
_cell.angle_alpha   90.00
_cell.angle_beta   90.00
_cell.angle_gamma   90.00
#
_symmetry.space_group_name_H-M   'P 1'
#
loop_
_entity.id
_entity.type
_entity.pdbx_description
1 polymer ?
#
loop_
_entity_poly.entity_id
_entity_poly.type
_entity_poly.pdbx_seq_one_letter_code
_entity_poly.pdbx_strand_id
1 'polypeptide(L)'
;MVAPHVRLLQSAEYRENYIVQGNLLWCRFCNVEVDHKRKDSVDKHIKTVKHLNNKNKNNSNSLLQRTLPSFENTLNEREKINKEVVEAFTHADIPLEKIEKLKPFLLRHCNNGGLITGANQLREKYLPLSYEVELQKLKNDIVDKIICLTIDETTDRCGRHAVNLLFSFDNQTKLDRTEFLSNVNASSISQFVMNTIHFYNISYQNIIFFISDNASYMKLAFSHLSPFLPNLKHNCCLAHILNLIGET
;
A
#
# COMPACT_ATOMS: atom_id res chain seq x y z
N MET A 1 -43.17 17.19 29.62
CA MET A 1 -42.51 17.80 28.43
C MET A 1 -41.78 16.69 27.68
N VAL A 2 -41.95 16.56 26.36
CA VAL A 2 -41.26 15.51 25.59
C VAL A 2 -39.81 15.92 25.37
N ALA A 3 -38.86 15.10 25.83
CA ALA A 3 -37.45 15.35 25.61
C ALA A 3 -37.08 15.15 24.12
N PRO A 4 -36.12 15.91 23.58
CA PRO A 4 -35.80 15.89 22.14
C PRO A 4 -35.35 14.52 21.63
N HIS A 5 -34.65 13.73 22.44
CA HIS A 5 -34.23 12.37 22.06
C HIS A 5 -35.43 11.41 21.90
N VAL A 6 -36.53 11.63 22.65
CA VAL A 6 -37.75 10.82 22.53
C VAL A 6 -38.41 11.02 21.17
N ARG A 7 -38.30 12.22 20.58
CA ARG A 7 -38.82 12.48 19.22
C ARG A 7 -38.08 11.66 18.18
N LEU A 8 -36.75 11.54 18.26
CA LEU A 8 -35.99 10.70 17.31
C LEU A 8 -36.38 9.22 17.39
N LEU A 9 -36.88 8.74 18.52
CA LEU A 9 -37.31 7.34 18.65
C LEU A 9 -38.68 7.07 18.02
N GLN A 10 -39.49 8.11 17.75
CA GLN A 10 -40.88 7.98 17.28
C GLN A 10 -41.02 7.65 15.78
N SER A 11 -40.05 8.00 14.94
CA SER A 11 -40.11 7.76 13.50
C SER A 11 -38.72 7.71 12.88
N ALA A 12 -38.52 6.82 11.91
CA ALA A 12 -37.32 6.79 11.08
C ALA A 12 -37.11 8.12 10.34
N GLU A 13 -38.18 8.77 9.90
CA GLU A 13 -38.12 10.07 9.20
C GLU A 13 -37.55 11.17 10.11
N TYR A 14 -37.82 11.14 11.41
CA TYR A 14 -37.23 12.10 12.33
C TYR A 14 -35.74 11.84 12.57
N ARG A 15 -35.31 10.57 12.61
CA ARG A 15 -33.89 10.21 12.72
C ARG A 15 -33.10 10.67 11.50
N GLU A 16 -33.70 10.60 10.32
CA GLU A 16 -33.04 11.05 9.08
C GLU A 16 -32.87 12.56 9.02
N ASN A 17 -33.83 13.33 9.53
CA ASN A 17 -33.85 14.79 9.36
C ASN A 17 -33.24 15.56 10.55
N TYR A 18 -33.20 14.98 11.75
CA TYR A 18 -32.82 15.70 12.97
C TYR A 18 -31.65 15.05 13.74
N ILE A 19 -30.97 15.86 14.55
CA ILE A 19 -29.99 15.46 15.57
C ILE A 19 -30.32 16.13 16.90
N VAL A 20 -29.87 15.55 18.00
CA VAL A 20 -29.98 16.16 19.31
C VAL A 20 -28.60 16.64 19.73
N GLN A 21 -28.50 17.93 20.07
CA GLN A 21 -27.31 18.53 20.67
C GLN A 21 -27.71 19.12 22.02
N GLY A 22 -27.26 18.51 23.11
CA GLY A 22 -27.74 18.84 24.45
C GLY A 22 -29.25 18.62 24.59
N ASN A 23 -29.99 19.65 24.98
CA ASN A 23 -31.45 19.61 25.11
C ASN A 23 -32.19 20.29 23.94
N LEU A 24 -31.54 20.39 22.78
CA LEU A 24 -32.09 21.04 21.58
C LEU A 24 -32.23 20.03 20.43
N LEU A 25 -33.26 20.18 19.60
CA LEU A 25 -33.46 19.39 18.38
C LEU A 25 -33.04 20.23 17.17
N TRP A 26 -32.03 19.76 16.44
CA TRP A 26 -31.44 20.46 15.32
C TRP A 26 -31.77 19.77 14.00
N CYS A 27 -32.16 20.53 12.99
CA CYS A 27 -32.31 20.01 11.64
C CYS A 27 -30.95 19.88 10.95
N ARG A 28 -30.66 18.68 10.43
CA ARG A 28 -29.42 18.36 9.70
C ARG A 28 -29.26 19.16 8.40
N PHE A 29 -30.38 19.51 7.76
CA PHE A 29 -30.40 20.13 6.44
C PHE A 29 -30.59 21.64 6.47
N CYS A 30 -31.32 22.14 7.47
CA CYS A 30 -31.60 23.56 7.61
C CYS A 30 -30.64 24.27 8.57
N ASN A 31 -29.87 23.52 9.36
CA ASN A 31 -28.99 24.03 10.42
C ASN A 31 -29.70 25.07 11.32
N VAL A 32 -30.91 24.72 11.74
CA VAL A 32 -31.72 25.52 12.67
C VAL A 32 -32.25 24.63 13.78
N GLU A 33 -32.42 25.21 14.95
CA GLU A 33 -33.16 24.61 16.05
C GLU A 33 -34.66 24.52 15.72
N VAL A 34 -35.26 23.38 16.04
CA VAL A 34 -36.69 23.13 15.87
C VAL A 34 -37.32 22.83 17.23
N ASP A 35 -38.44 23.50 17.52
CA ASP A 35 -39.20 23.27 18.75
C ASP A 35 -39.69 21.82 18.83
N HIS A 36 -39.03 21.02 19.67
CA HIS A 36 -39.32 19.61 19.85
C HIS A 36 -40.55 19.35 20.76
N LYS A 37 -41.03 20.38 21.48
CA LYS A 37 -42.10 20.21 22.48
C LYS A 37 -43.42 19.93 21.77
N ARG A 38 -43.66 20.60 20.64
CA ARG A 38 -44.85 20.41 19.80
C ARG A 38 -44.52 19.51 18.61
N LYS A 39 -45.30 18.44 18.44
CA LYS A 39 -45.13 17.50 17.32
C LYS A 39 -45.32 18.21 15.98
N ASP A 40 -46.34 19.05 15.91
CA ASP A 40 -46.70 19.78 14.69
C ASP A 40 -45.59 20.70 14.20
N SER A 41 -44.78 21.27 15.10
CA SER A 41 -43.61 22.09 14.73
C SER A 41 -42.55 21.26 13.99
N VAL A 42 -42.32 20.03 14.46
CA VAL A 42 -41.36 19.08 13.88
C VAL A 42 -41.85 18.56 12.53
N ASP A 43 -43.14 18.24 12.42
CA ASP A 43 -43.77 17.77 11.18
C ASP A 43 -43.84 18.88 10.13
N LYS A 44 -44.23 20.09 10.54
CA LYS A 44 -44.33 21.24 9.65
C LYS A 44 -42.98 21.62 9.08
N HIS A 45 -41.91 21.53 9.87
CA HIS A 45 -40.56 21.84 9.42
C HIS A 45 -40.11 20.96 8.25
N ILE A 46 -40.27 19.63 8.35
CA ILE A 46 -39.86 18.68 7.28
C ILE A 46 -40.65 18.95 5.99
N LYS A 47 -41.92 19.36 6.11
CA LYS A 47 -42.79 19.66 4.97
C LYS A 47 -42.55 21.05 4.35
N THR A 48 -41.68 21.88 4.92
CA THR A 48 -41.42 23.20 4.33
C THR A 48 -40.68 23.08 3.00
N VAL A 49 -41.02 23.95 2.04
CA VAL A 49 -40.33 24.05 0.75
C VAL A 49 -38.84 24.31 0.94
N LYS A 50 -38.48 25.11 1.96
CA LYS A 50 -37.08 25.38 2.32
C LYS A 50 -36.34 24.09 2.75
N HIS A 51 -36.96 23.28 3.61
CA HIS A 51 -36.39 21.99 4.04
C HIS A 51 -36.30 21.00 2.88
N LEU A 52 -37.36 20.85 2.09
CA LEU A 52 -37.37 19.96 0.91
C LEU A 52 -36.29 20.35 -0.10
N ASN A 53 -36.12 21.64 -0.37
CA ASN A 53 -35.05 22.13 -1.24
C ASN A 53 -33.66 21.89 -0.65
N ASN A 54 -33.46 22.08 0.66
CA ASN A 54 -32.18 21.83 1.31
C ASN A 54 -31.86 20.33 1.41
N LYS A 55 -32.86 19.48 1.67
CA LYS A 55 -32.74 18.02 1.67
C LYS A 55 -32.42 17.50 0.28
N ASN A 56 -33.08 18.00 -0.77
CA ASN A 56 -32.79 17.65 -2.16
C ASN A 56 -31.40 18.15 -2.60
N LYS A 57 -30.99 19.35 -2.17
CA LYS A 57 -29.60 19.84 -2.35
C LYS A 57 -28.58 18.96 -1.62
N ASN A 58 -28.88 18.46 -0.43
CA ASN A 58 -27.96 17.57 0.29
C ASN A 58 -27.92 16.14 -0.27
N ASN A 59 -29.05 15.62 -0.78
CA ASN A 59 -29.09 14.34 -1.49
C ASN A 59 -28.43 14.43 -2.88
N SER A 60 -28.36 15.61 -3.49
CA SER A 60 -27.49 15.86 -4.66
C SER A 60 -26.04 16.15 -4.24
N ASN A 61 -25.79 16.68 -3.03
CA ASN A 61 -24.44 16.83 -2.48
C ASN A 61 -23.82 15.51 -1.98
N SER A 62 -24.54 14.38 -1.92
CA SER A 62 -23.89 13.06 -1.85
C SER A 62 -23.31 12.62 -3.21
N LEU A 63 -23.55 13.42 -4.26
CA LEU A 63 -22.92 13.33 -5.58
C LEU A 63 -22.54 14.75 -6.05
N LEU A 64 -21.61 15.38 -5.32
CA LEU A 64 -20.84 16.58 -5.70
C LEU A 64 -21.65 17.87 -5.97
N GLN A 65 -21.31 18.96 -5.26
CA GLN A 65 -20.71 20.16 -5.86
C GLN A 65 -20.65 21.30 -4.83
N ARG A 66 -19.51 21.43 -4.15
CA ARG A 66 -19.03 22.73 -3.65
C ARG A 66 -18.10 23.28 -4.72
N THR A 67 -18.36 24.49 -5.19
CA THR A 67 -17.66 25.21 -6.27
C THR A 67 -16.13 25.15 -6.16
N LEU A 68 -15.43 24.24 -6.86
CA LEU A 68 -13.95 24.12 -6.88
C LEU A 68 -13.40 23.25 -8.06
N PRO A 69 -13.61 23.56 -9.36
CA PRO A 69 -12.99 22.77 -10.44
C PRO A 69 -11.45 22.78 -10.40
N SER A 70 -10.86 23.86 -9.87
CA SER A 70 -9.41 24.03 -9.75
C SER A 70 -8.79 23.14 -8.67
N PHE A 71 -9.49 22.93 -7.53
CA PHE A 71 -8.91 22.17 -6.41
C PHE A 71 -8.85 20.67 -6.69
N GLU A 72 -9.88 20.09 -7.29
CA GLU A 72 -9.88 18.68 -7.68
C GLU A 72 -8.80 18.39 -8.74
N ASN A 73 -8.66 19.28 -9.74
CA ASN A 73 -7.57 19.18 -10.71
C ASN A 73 -6.19 19.30 -10.04
N THR A 74 -5.99 20.26 -9.12
CA THR A 74 -4.70 20.37 -8.40
C THR A 74 -4.41 19.20 -7.47
N LEU A 75 -5.42 18.57 -6.87
CA LEU A 75 -5.25 17.37 -6.05
C LEU A 75 -4.82 16.19 -6.93
N ASN A 76 -5.48 15.99 -8.07
CA ASN A 76 -5.12 14.93 -9.03
C ASN A 76 -3.71 15.15 -9.62
N GLU A 77 -3.37 16.38 -9.99
CA GLU A 77 -2.04 16.73 -10.51
C GLU A 77 -0.97 16.58 -9.43
N ARG A 78 -1.27 16.93 -8.18
CA ARG A 78 -0.35 16.70 -7.06
C ARG A 78 -0.07 15.22 -6.88
N GLU A 79 -1.09 14.37 -6.87
CA GLU A 79 -0.91 12.94 -6.71
C GLU A 79 -0.09 12.34 -7.87
N LYS A 80 -0.41 12.73 -9.10
CA LYS A 80 0.31 12.31 -10.30
C LYS A 80 1.80 12.69 -10.24
N ILE A 81 2.11 13.96 -9.98
CA ILE A 81 3.50 14.45 -9.90
C ILE A 81 4.28 13.74 -8.81
N ASN A 82 3.69 13.55 -7.62
CA ASN A 82 4.42 12.91 -6.53
C ASN A 82 4.70 11.42 -6.82
N LYS A 83 3.81 10.73 -7.55
CA LYS A 83 4.07 9.37 -8.05
C LYS A 83 5.20 9.36 -9.06
N GLU A 84 5.17 10.25 -10.06
CA GLU A 84 6.22 10.37 -11.08
C GLU A 84 7.59 10.74 -10.47
N VAL A 85 7.61 11.60 -9.44
CA VAL A 85 8.85 11.94 -8.71
C VAL A 85 9.41 10.72 -8.01
N VAL A 86 8.59 9.93 -7.32
CA VAL A 86 9.06 8.68 -6.68
C VAL A 86 9.63 7.74 -7.73
N GLU A 87 8.91 7.49 -8.82
CA GLU A 87 9.34 6.60 -9.90
C GLU A 87 10.67 7.04 -10.52
N ALA A 88 10.83 8.34 -10.82
CA ALA A 88 12.06 8.88 -11.38
C ALA A 88 13.24 8.76 -10.39
N PHE A 89 13.02 9.06 -9.11
CA PHE A 89 14.07 8.97 -8.10
C PHE A 89 14.49 7.53 -7.83
N THR A 90 13.54 6.60 -7.73
CA THR A 90 13.87 5.17 -7.54
C THR A 90 14.56 4.58 -8.76
N HIS A 91 14.13 4.95 -9.97
CA HIS A 91 14.79 4.50 -11.21
C HIS A 91 16.22 5.03 -11.35
N ALA A 92 16.48 6.25 -10.87
CA ALA A 92 17.80 6.88 -10.91
C ALA A 92 18.69 6.52 -9.70
N ASP A 93 18.23 5.66 -8.79
CA ASP A 93 18.89 5.33 -7.52
C ASP A 93 19.23 6.58 -6.67
N ILE A 94 18.28 7.53 -6.62
CA ILE A 94 18.40 8.77 -5.86
C ILE A 94 17.57 8.66 -4.58
N PRO A 95 18.17 8.79 -3.39
CA PRO A 95 17.43 8.79 -2.14
C PRO A 95 16.40 9.92 -2.07
N LEU A 96 15.17 9.61 -1.65
CA LEU A 96 14.05 10.57 -1.64
C LEU A 96 14.31 11.78 -0.74
N GLU A 97 15.15 11.68 0.30
CA GLU A 97 15.51 12.82 1.14
C GLU A 97 16.25 13.92 0.38
N LYS A 98 16.86 13.61 -0.78
CA LYS A 98 17.52 14.60 -1.63
C LYS A 98 16.54 15.62 -2.22
N ILE A 99 15.25 15.29 -2.29
CA ILE A 99 14.22 16.24 -2.76
C ILE A 99 14.20 17.52 -1.92
N GLU A 100 14.52 17.43 -0.62
CA GLU A 100 14.53 18.60 0.26
C GLU A 100 15.57 19.64 -0.14
N LYS A 101 16.71 19.19 -0.70
CA LYS A 101 17.76 20.07 -1.24
C LYS A 101 17.42 20.61 -2.62
N LEU A 102 16.64 19.87 -3.40
CA LEU A 102 16.23 20.26 -4.75
C LEU A 102 15.00 21.18 -4.76
N LYS A 103 14.16 21.12 -3.72
CA LYS A 103 12.94 21.94 -3.60
C LYS A 103 13.12 23.42 -3.92
N PRO A 104 14.12 24.16 -3.38
CA PRO A 104 14.28 25.58 -3.70
C PRO A 104 14.52 25.83 -5.19
N PHE A 105 15.26 24.95 -5.87
CA PHE A 105 15.49 25.03 -7.31
C PHE A 105 14.20 24.72 -8.08
N LEU A 106 13.53 23.62 -7.74
CA LEU A 106 12.28 23.18 -8.39
C LEU A 106 11.17 24.22 -8.23
N LEU A 107 11.05 24.86 -7.05
CA LEU A 107 10.10 25.93 -6.78
C LEU A 107 10.34 27.18 -7.65
N ARG A 108 11.60 27.50 -7.96
CA ARG A 108 11.96 28.70 -8.73
C ARG A 108 11.86 28.50 -10.24
N HIS A 109 12.16 27.29 -10.70
CA HIS A 109 12.40 27.03 -12.12
C HIS A 109 11.40 26.05 -12.76
N CYS A 110 10.53 25.39 -11.98
CA CYS A 110 9.54 24.44 -12.50
C CYS A 110 8.13 24.91 -12.14
N ASN A 111 7.25 25.02 -13.13
CA ASN A 111 5.86 25.50 -12.97
C ASN A 111 5.09 24.77 -11.86
N ASN A 112 5.30 23.45 -11.75
CA ASN A 112 4.62 22.59 -10.76
C ASN A 112 5.52 22.18 -9.58
N GLY A 113 6.69 22.81 -9.42
CA GLY A 113 7.64 22.45 -8.35
C GLY A 113 7.06 22.56 -6.94
N GLY A 114 6.07 23.45 -6.74
CA GLY A 114 5.36 23.60 -5.46
C GLY A 114 4.39 22.49 -5.10
N LEU A 115 4.03 21.61 -6.05
CA LEU A 115 3.16 20.47 -5.79
C LEU A 115 3.92 19.27 -5.20
N ILE A 116 5.24 19.24 -5.39
CA ILE A 116 6.11 18.16 -4.88
C ILE A 116 6.13 18.22 -3.35
N THR A 117 5.76 17.10 -2.73
CA THR A 117 5.70 16.96 -1.28
C THR A 117 7.10 16.72 -0.69
N GLY A 118 7.19 16.76 0.63
CA GLY A 118 8.44 16.44 1.31
C GLY A 118 8.77 14.95 1.29
N ALA A 119 10.03 14.65 1.55
CA ALA A 119 10.57 13.29 1.54
C ALA A 119 9.77 12.31 2.40
N ASN A 120 9.25 12.76 3.55
CA ASN A 120 8.41 11.91 4.41
C ASN A 120 7.12 11.49 3.71
N GLN A 121 6.43 12.43 3.06
CA GLN A 121 5.20 12.12 2.32
C GLN A 121 5.48 11.25 1.09
N LEU A 122 6.57 11.52 0.36
CA LEU A 122 7.02 10.65 -0.74
C LEU A 122 7.26 9.22 -0.26
N ARG A 123 7.97 9.04 0.87
CA ARG A 123 8.32 7.73 1.42
C ARG A 123 7.14 6.99 2.05
N GLU A 124 6.25 7.67 2.76
CA GLU A 124 5.16 7.03 3.51
C GLU A 124 3.90 6.82 2.69
N LYS A 125 3.59 7.73 1.75
CA LYS A 125 2.37 7.64 0.92
C LYS A 125 2.67 7.08 -0.47
N TYR A 126 3.63 7.65 -1.20
CA TYR A 126 3.76 7.42 -2.64
C TYR A 126 4.71 6.25 -3.01
N LEU A 127 5.74 6.00 -2.20
CA LEU A 127 6.65 4.87 -2.38
C LEU A 127 5.95 3.50 -2.23
N PRO A 128 5.09 3.26 -1.21
CA PRO A 128 4.36 2.00 -1.11
C PRO A 128 3.45 1.74 -2.31
N LEU A 129 2.78 2.78 -2.83
CA LEU A 129 1.94 2.67 -4.02
C LEU A 129 2.75 2.28 -5.26
N SER A 130 3.97 2.82 -5.40
CA SER A 130 4.87 2.47 -6.50
C SER A 130 5.35 1.03 -6.37
N TYR A 131 5.68 0.60 -5.14
CA TYR A 131 6.02 -0.79 -4.84
C TYR A 131 4.87 -1.75 -5.18
N GLU A 132 3.63 -1.44 -4.79
CA GLU A 132 2.46 -2.28 -5.10
C GLU A 132 2.26 -2.46 -6.60
N VAL A 133 2.46 -1.40 -7.40
CA VAL A 133 2.37 -1.49 -8.86
C VAL A 133 3.43 -2.43 -9.43
N GLU A 134 4.69 -2.29 -9.01
CA GLU A 134 5.78 -3.17 -9.46
C GLU A 134 5.60 -4.61 -8.98
N LEU A 135 5.11 -4.81 -7.76
CA LEU A 135 4.79 -6.13 -7.22
C LEU A 135 3.71 -6.83 -8.05
N GLN A 136 2.65 -6.12 -8.45
CA GLN A 136 1.61 -6.68 -9.31
C GLN A 136 2.13 -7.00 -10.71
N LYS A 137 3.00 -6.15 -11.27
CA LYS A 137 3.68 -6.46 -12.55
C LYS A 137 4.50 -7.75 -12.42
N LEU A 138 5.31 -7.87 -11.36
CA LEU A 138 6.09 -9.09 -11.12
C LEU A 138 5.20 -10.32 -10.96
N LYS A 139 4.10 -10.22 -10.19
CA LYS A 139 3.12 -11.31 -10.04
C LYS A 139 2.54 -11.77 -11.38
N ASN A 140 2.27 -10.84 -12.29
CA ASN A 140 1.76 -11.16 -13.62
C ASN A 140 2.85 -11.75 -14.53
N ASP A 141 4.08 -11.26 -14.43
CA ASP A 141 5.21 -11.72 -15.25
C ASP A 141 5.56 -13.20 -14.98
N ILE A 142 5.38 -13.65 -13.74
CA ILE A 142 5.77 -15.00 -13.29
C ILE A 142 4.67 -16.06 -13.44
N VAL A 143 3.45 -15.67 -13.86
CA VAL A 143 2.33 -16.60 -14.04
C VAL A 143 2.72 -17.68 -15.06
N ASP A 144 2.53 -18.94 -14.66
CA ASP A 144 2.85 -20.13 -15.46
C ASP A 144 4.29 -20.21 -15.98
N LYS A 145 5.22 -19.46 -15.36
CA LYS A 145 6.65 -19.53 -15.67
C LYS A 145 7.34 -20.60 -14.85
N ILE A 146 8.38 -21.18 -15.44
CA ILE A 146 9.35 -22.01 -14.73
C ILE A 146 10.35 -21.10 -14.03
N ILE A 147 10.53 -21.28 -12.74
CA ILE A 147 11.29 -20.37 -11.88
C ILE A 147 12.49 -21.10 -11.27
N CYS A 148 13.64 -20.46 -11.37
CA CYS A 148 14.85 -20.78 -10.62
C CYS A 148 15.00 -19.81 -9.46
N LEU A 149 15.15 -20.34 -8.25
CA LEU A 149 15.37 -19.57 -7.04
C LEU A 149 16.87 -19.40 -6.82
N THR A 150 17.33 -18.17 -6.63
CA THR A 150 18.68 -17.89 -6.12
C THR A 150 18.55 -17.21 -4.77
N ILE A 151 19.19 -17.78 -3.75
CA ILE A 151 19.19 -17.24 -2.40
C ILE A 151 20.59 -16.83 -2.01
N ASP A 152 20.69 -15.66 -1.39
CA ASP A 152 21.95 -15.15 -0.86
C ASP A 152 21.73 -14.47 0.49
N GLU A 153 22.65 -14.67 1.41
CA GLU A 153 22.66 -14.03 2.72
C GLU A 153 23.77 -12.99 2.76
N THR A 154 23.44 -11.76 3.18
CA THR A 154 24.43 -10.74 3.50
C THR A 154 24.23 -10.26 4.93
N THR A 155 25.34 -10.03 5.62
CA THR A 155 25.32 -9.40 6.95
C THR A 155 25.57 -7.91 6.80
N ASP A 156 24.68 -7.08 7.33
CA ASP A 156 24.87 -5.63 7.31
C ASP A 156 25.87 -5.16 8.38
N ARG A 157 26.24 -3.88 8.33
CA ARG A 157 27.15 -3.25 9.31
C ARG A 157 26.66 -3.30 10.77
N CYS A 158 25.37 -3.56 10.98
CA CYS A 158 24.74 -3.68 12.30
C CYS A 158 24.66 -5.14 12.76
N GLY A 159 25.24 -6.08 12.01
CA GLY A 159 25.19 -7.52 12.31
C GLY A 159 23.83 -8.16 12.02
N ARG A 160 22.96 -7.51 11.25
CA ARG A 160 21.67 -8.08 10.86
C ARG A 160 21.83 -8.89 9.58
N HIS A 161 21.23 -10.07 9.56
CA HIS A 161 21.26 -10.95 8.41
C HIS A 161 20.12 -10.61 7.46
N ALA A 162 20.44 -10.06 6.29
CA ALA A 162 19.49 -9.85 5.21
C ALA A 162 19.57 -11.04 4.24
N VAL A 163 18.46 -11.75 4.10
CA VAL A 163 18.33 -12.85 3.15
C VAL A 163 17.59 -12.33 1.92
N ASN A 164 18.22 -12.47 0.77
CA ASN A 164 17.70 -12.06 -0.53
C ASN A 164 17.27 -13.30 -1.32
N LEU A 165 16.05 -13.29 -1.83
CA LEU A 165 15.56 -14.26 -2.80
C LEU A 165 15.40 -13.57 -4.15
N LEU A 166 16.00 -14.17 -5.17
CA LEU A 166 15.86 -13.73 -6.55
C LEU A 166 15.16 -14.82 -7.36
N PHE A 167 14.27 -14.39 -8.24
CA PHE A 167 13.66 -15.25 -9.25
C PHE A 167 14.37 -15.08 -10.58
N SER A 168 14.75 -16.20 -11.17
CA SER A 168 15.24 -16.26 -12.55
C SER A 168 14.26 -17.02 -13.43
N PHE A 169 13.77 -16.36 -14.47
CA PHE A 169 12.79 -16.86 -15.44
C PHE A 169 12.93 -16.09 -16.76
N ASP A 170 12.64 -16.73 -17.91
CA ASP A 170 12.72 -16.09 -19.24
C ASP A 170 14.01 -15.27 -19.51
N ASN A 171 15.17 -15.79 -19.09
CA ASN A 171 16.48 -15.11 -19.16
C ASN A 171 16.55 -13.76 -18.42
N GLN A 172 15.65 -13.50 -17.49
CA GLN A 172 15.66 -12.35 -16.59
C GLN A 172 15.88 -12.83 -15.17
N THR A 173 16.56 -12.01 -14.37
CA THR A 173 16.70 -12.21 -12.94
C THR A 173 16.17 -10.96 -12.24
N LYS A 174 15.20 -11.15 -11.34
CA LYS A 174 14.60 -10.07 -10.56
C LYS A 174 14.75 -10.38 -9.07
N LEU A 175 15.09 -9.35 -8.29
CA LEU A 175 15.02 -9.43 -6.84
C LEU A 175 13.55 -9.50 -6.44
N ASP A 176 13.20 -10.57 -5.75
CA ASP A 176 11.82 -10.87 -5.41
C ASP A 176 11.47 -10.40 -4.00
N ARG A 177 12.30 -10.79 -3.03
CA ARG A 177 12.08 -10.48 -1.62
C ARG A 177 13.39 -10.40 -0.88
N THR A 178 13.48 -9.42 0.01
CA THR A 178 14.54 -9.31 1.02
C THR A 178 13.89 -9.35 2.39
N GLU A 179 14.40 -10.17 3.29
CA GLU A 179 13.92 -10.25 4.67
C GLU A 179 15.09 -10.27 5.66
N PHE A 180 14.94 -9.53 6.75
CA PHE A 180 15.90 -9.54 7.85
C PHE A 180 15.54 -10.65 8.83
N LEU A 181 16.32 -11.72 8.85
CA LEU A 181 16.10 -12.84 9.76
C LEU A 181 16.91 -12.65 11.05
N SER A 182 16.28 -12.93 12.20
CA SER A 182 16.95 -12.90 13.50
C SER A 182 17.96 -14.03 13.67
N ASN A 183 17.65 -15.22 13.13
CA ASN A 183 18.52 -16.38 13.10
C ASN A 183 18.50 -16.99 11.70
N VAL A 184 19.68 -17.20 11.12
CA VAL A 184 19.81 -17.89 9.83
C VAL A 184 20.17 -19.34 10.08
N ASN A 185 19.26 -20.24 9.73
CA ASN A 185 19.45 -21.68 9.76
C ASN A 185 18.59 -22.35 8.68
N ALA A 186 18.76 -23.65 8.51
CA ALA A 186 18.05 -24.40 7.46
C ALA A 186 16.52 -24.24 7.54
N SER A 187 15.95 -24.22 8.75
CA SER A 187 14.52 -24.09 8.96
C SER A 187 14.01 -22.69 8.63
N SER A 188 14.71 -21.63 9.09
CA SER A 188 14.30 -20.25 8.81
C SER A 188 14.40 -19.92 7.33
N ILE A 189 15.44 -20.40 6.64
CA ILE A 189 15.58 -20.28 5.19
C ILE A 189 14.44 -21.01 4.46
N SER A 190 14.14 -22.26 4.85
CA SER A 190 13.08 -23.04 4.21
C SER A 190 11.71 -22.39 4.38
N GLN A 191 11.43 -21.87 5.58
CA GLN A 191 10.20 -21.13 5.86
C GLN A 191 10.12 -19.85 5.02
N PHE A 192 11.21 -19.08 4.95
CA PHE A 192 11.28 -17.87 4.12
C PHE A 192 10.98 -18.17 2.65
N VAL A 193 11.58 -19.22 2.08
CA VAL A 193 11.33 -19.65 0.70
C VAL A 193 9.86 -20.07 0.50
N MET A 194 9.32 -20.94 1.36
CA MET A 194 7.93 -21.41 1.23
C MET A 194 6.91 -20.27 1.39
N ASN A 195 7.13 -19.36 2.34
CA ASN A 195 6.28 -18.19 2.54
C ASN A 195 6.28 -17.29 1.30
N THR A 196 7.42 -17.19 0.62
CA THR A 196 7.56 -16.38 -0.58
C THR A 196 6.86 -17.02 -1.78
N ILE A 197 7.05 -18.32 -1.98
CA ILE A 197 6.32 -19.10 -3.00
C ILE A 197 4.80 -18.96 -2.81
N HIS A 198 4.33 -19.07 -1.57
CA HIS A 198 2.92 -18.90 -1.24
C HIS A 198 2.42 -17.47 -1.49
N PHE A 199 3.20 -16.46 -1.11
CA PHE A 199 2.85 -15.05 -1.30
C PHE A 199 2.69 -14.66 -2.78
N TYR A 200 3.48 -15.26 -3.66
CA TYR A 200 3.38 -15.10 -5.11
C TYR A 200 2.41 -16.07 -5.79
N ASN A 201 1.85 -17.02 -5.04
CA ASN A 201 0.96 -18.07 -5.55
C ASN A 201 1.58 -18.88 -6.70
N ILE A 202 2.86 -19.22 -6.56
CA ILE A 202 3.61 -19.99 -7.57
C ILE A 202 3.29 -21.48 -7.40
N SER A 203 3.00 -22.17 -8.50
CA SER A 203 2.86 -23.64 -8.50
C SER A 203 4.17 -24.30 -8.09
N TYR A 204 4.11 -25.23 -7.12
CA TYR A 204 5.29 -25.96 -6.63
C TYR A 204 5.99 -26.77 -7.72
N GLN A 205 5.27 -27.18 -8.77
CA GLN A 205 5.84 -27.90 -9.91
C GLN A 205 6.70 -27.01 -10.81
N ASN A 206 6.47 -25.70 -10.78
CA ASN A 206 7.16 -24.73 -11.63
C ASN A 206 8.53 -24.32 -11.08
N ILE A 207 8.87 -24.75 -9.86
CA ILE A 207 10.14 -24.43 -9.23
C ILE A 207 11.12 -25.58 -9.49
N ILE A 208 12.19 -25.28 -10.24
CA ILE A 208 13.10 -26.31 -10.75
C ILE A 208 14.49 -26.27 -10.12
N PHE A 209 14.93 -25.12 -9.64
CA PHE A 209 16.28 -24.95 -9.10
C PHE A 209 16.27 -24.10 -7.85
N PHE A 210 17.10 -24.52 -6.90
CA PHE A 210 17.49 -23.76 -5.73
C PHE A 210 19.02 -23.57 -5.79
N ILE A 211 19.43 -22.33 -6.03
CA ILE A 211 20.83 -21.91 -6.09
C ILE A 211 21.16 -21.20 -4.78
N SER A 212 22.16 -21.69 -4.06
CA SER A 212 22.61 -21.11 -2.79
C SER A 212 24.13 -21.14 -2.70
N ASP A 213 24.71 -20.55 -1.66
CA ASP A 213 26.10 -20.81 -1.29
C ASP A 213 26.34 -22.32 -0.96
N ASN A 214 27.60 -22.66 -0.69
CA ASN A 214 27.99 -24.03 -0.38
C ASN A 214 27.85 -24.38 1.13
N ALA A 215 27.21 -23.53 1.93
CA ALA A 215 27.08 -23.74 3.37
C ALA A 215 26.23 -24.99 3.69
N SER A 216 26.60 -25.68 4.77
CA SER A 216 25.93 -26.93 5.18
C SER A 216 24.45 -26.72 5.50
N TYR A 217 24.09 -25.58 6.12
CA TYR A 217 22.71 -25.27 6.45
C TYR A 217 21.87 -24.93 5.21
N MET A 218 22.44 -24.41 4.13
CA MET A 218 21.72 -24.18 2.87
C MET A 218 21.41 -25.50 2.16
N LYS A 219 22.34 -26.45 2.17
CA LYS A 219 22.09 -27.83 1.68
C LYS A 219 21.02 -28.53 2.52
N LEU A 220 21.03 -28.32 3.83
CA LEU A 220 19.99 -28.83 4.71
C LEU A 220 18.64 -28.15 4.42
N ALA A 221 18.61 -26.84 4.13
CA ALA A 221 17.39 -26.14 3.70
C ALA A 221 16.81 -26.74 2.42
N PHE A 222 17.65 -27.04 1.42
CA PHE A 222 17.21 -27.78 0.23
C PHE A 222 16.56 -29.13 0.59
N SER A 223 17.14 -29.89 1.52
CA SER A 223 16.57 -31.17 1.95
C SER A 223 15.20 -31.01 2.61
N HIS A 224 14.94 -29.89 3.29
CA HIS A 224 13.62 -29.57 3.85
C HIS A 224 12.61 -29.14 2.77
N LEU A 225 13.07 -28.49 1.69
CA LEU A 225 12.23 -27.98 0.61
C LEU A 225 11.86 -29.07 -0.41
N SER A 226 12.81 -29.94 -0.74
CA SER A 226 12.67 -30.96 -1.80
C SER A 226 11.45 -31.89 -1.67
N PRO A 227 10.95 -32.28 -0.47
CA PRO A 227 9.76 -33.12 -0.36
C PRO A 227 8.47 -32.40 -0.80
N PHE A 228 8.45 -31.07 -0.75
CA PHE A 228 7.30 -30.25 -1.14
C PHE A 228 7.38 -29.77 -2.59
N LEU A 229 8.59 -29.69 -3.15
CA LEU A 229 8.87 -29.16 -4.48
C LEU A 229 9.39 -30.28 -5.39
N PRO A 230 8.51 -30.96 -6.15
CA PRO A 230 8.82 -32.25 -6.78
C PRO A 230 9.92 -32.19 -7.84
N ASN A 231 10.09 -31.04 -8.50
CA ASN A 231 11.06 -30.84 -9.58
C ASN A 231 12.35 -30.15 -9.12
N LEU A 232 12.47 -29.87 -7.82
CA LEU A 232 13.55 -29.04 -7.29
C LEU A 232 14.91 -29.76 -7.33
N LYS A 233 15.90 -29.10 -7.90
CA LYS A 233 17.31 -29.49 -7.85
C LYS A 233 18.13 -28.43 -7.13
N HIS A 234 19.19 -28.83 -6.46
CA HIS A 234 20.13 -27.92 -5.82
C HIS A 234 21.36 -27.70 -6.70
N ASN A 235 21.83 -26.45 -6.78
CA ASN A 235 23.14 -26.11 -7.30
C ASN A 235 23.84 -25.12 -6.36
N CYS A 236 25.14 -25.28 -6.19
CA CYS A 236 25.94 -24.30 -5.47
C CYS A 236 26.24 -23.09 -6.38
N CYS A 237 26.31 -21.91 -5.78
CA CYS A 237 26.62 -20.67 -6.47
C CYS A 237 28.04 -20.72 -7.04
N LEU A 238 28.15 -20.65 -8.38
CA LEU A 238 29.44 -20.68 -9.07
C LEU A 238 30.31 -19.45 -8.73
N ALA A 239 29.70 -18.29 -8.51
CA ALA A 239 30.45 -17.09 -8.13
C ALA A 239 31.17 -17.28 -6.79
N HIS A 240 30.51 -17.92 -5.81
CA HIS A 240 31.12 -18.23 -4.52
C HIS A 240 32.25 -19.26 -4.67
N ILE A 241 32.06 -20.30 -5.50
CA ILE A 241 33.11 -21.29 -5.79
C ILE A 241 34.33 -20.62 -6.44
N LEU A 242 34.11 -19.76 -7.42
CA LEU A 242 35.19 -19.02 -8.09
C LEU A 242 35.93 -18.09 -7.13
N ASN A 243 35.20 -17.41 -6.23
CA ASN A 243 35.82 -16.57 -5.21
C ASN A 243 36.71 -17.40 -4.27
N LEU A 244 36.22 -18.56 -3.81
CA LEU A 244 37.00 -19.47 -2.97
C LEU A 244 38.27 -19.98 -3.68
N ILE A 245 38.20 -20.28 -4.98
CA ILE A 245 39.37 -20.68 -5.78
C ILE A 245 40.33 -19.49 -5.97
N GLY A 246 39.82 -18.27 -6.11
CA GLY A 246 40.66 -17.07 -6.25
C GLY A 246 41.37 -16.65 -4.97
N GLU A 247 40.87 -17.07 -3.81
CA GLU A 247 41.48 -16.82 -2.50
C GLU A 247 42.56 -17.86 -2.13
N THR A 248 42.66 -18.98 -2.87
CA THR A 248 43.71 -20.00 -2.73
C THR A 248 44.90 -19.74 -3.64
#